data_AF-A0A412PKT2-F1
#
_entry.id   AF-A0A412PKT2-F1
#
_cell.length_a   1.000
_cell.length_b   1.000
_cell.length_c   1.000
_cell.angle_alpha   90.00
_cell.angle_beta   90.00
_cell.angle_gamma   90.00
#
_symmetry.space_group_name_H-M   'P 1'
#
loop_
_entity.id
_entity.type
_entity.pdbx_description
1 polymer ?
#
loop_
_entity_poly.entity_id
_entity_poly.type
_entity_poly.pdbx_seq_one_letter_code
_entity_poly.pdbx_strand_id
1 'polypeptide(L)'
;MADSFHFSVNIISRGKGKSAVASAAYISGEKIKNEWDGVTHDYTRKEKVLVKNIILPDHIPKEFNDRSTLWNKVEMAEKNSNAQLARQFIIGLPKELSLSENKNLVERFIKENLTSQGMIVDYAIHDESQDKNGNIHCHIMTIMRPINEKGEFLAKSKKEYILDEKGEKVLNKNGKPKTRKVELTTWNDKGNVEKWRENFSDLCNEYLAKNKIEKRVDHRSFKRQNSDYLPTIHLGSAASAMERKGIETDKGNYNREIRKYNQLVKTIKEEIKTLKGWIGNLLDNLTTAYEKFKDIERDKVIDNPKLFNLINYLLTYSEIQKEKSKYLKGYAKTNKEKYDFKKLTSAYSYLRKNNIETIGQLQTKIESLKSNSY
;
A
#
# COMPACT_ATOMS: atom_id res chain seq x y z
N MET A 1 -0.53 -10.85 -5.82
CA MET A 1 -0.73 -10.70 -4.36
C MET A 1 -0.16 -11.92 -3.67
N ALA A 2 0.50 -11.75 -2.53
CA ALA A 2 0.84 -12.88 -1.65
C ALA A 2 -0.45 -13.52 -1.10
N ASP A 3 -0.43 -14.82 -0.83
CA ASP A 3 -1.64 -15.62 -0.63
C ASP A 3 -2.44 -15.28 0.65
N SER A 4 -1.83 -14.59 1.64
CA SER A 4 -2.52 -13.77 2.66
C SER A 4 -1.51 -13.15 3.64
N PHE A 5 -1.84 -11.99 4.22
CA PHE A 5 -1.11 -11.43 5.36
C PHE A 5 -1.76 -11.90 6.67
N HIS A 6 -1.00 -12.61 7.52
CA HIS A 6 -1.46 -13.02 8.84
C HIS A 6 -0.60 -12.42 9.94
N PHE A 7 -1.25 -11.72 10.87
CA PHE A 7 -0.60 -11.14 12.05
C PHE A 7 -1.64 -11.08 13.17
N SER A 8 -1.49 -11.91 14.19
CA SER A 8 -2.37 -11.92 15.36
C SER A 8 -1.58 -11.57 16.62
N VAL A 9 -2.22 -10.84 17.53
CA VAL A 9 -1.65 -10.48 18.84
C VAL A 9 -2.64 -10.90 19.92
N ASN A 10 -2.18 -11.71 20.85
CA ASN A 10 -2.97 -12.26 21.94
C ASN A 10 -2.25 -12.08 23.28
N ILE A 11 -3.01 -12.12 24.37
CA ILE A 11 -2.45 -12.16 25.72
C ILE A 11 -2.57 -13.59 26.28
N ILE A 12 -1.44 -14.11 26.74
CA ILE A 12 -1.39 -15.32 27.56
C ILE A 12 -1.70 -14.89 28.98
N SER A 13 -2.85 -15.35 29.50
CA SER A 13 -3.33 -14.96 30.82
C SER A 13 -3.74 -16.17 31.63
N ARG A 14 -3.33 -16.17 32.90
CA ARG A 14 -3.66 -17.19 33.89
C ARG A 14 -5.17 -17.30 34.11
N GLY A 15 -5.89 -16.17 34.07
CA GLY A 15 -7.35 -16.14 34.22
C GLY A 15 -8.11 -16.83 33.08
N LYS A 16 -7.43 -17.16 31.97
CA LYS A 16 -7.97 -17.96 30.86
C LYS A 16 -7.43 -19.40 30.87
N GLY A 17 -6.87 -19.85 32.00
CA GLY A 17 -6.26 -21.18 32.14
C GLY A 17 -4.98 -21.36 31.31
N LYS A 18 -4.30 -20.28 30.91
CA LYS A 18 -3.06 -20.34 30.13
C LYS A 18 -1.83 -20.13 31.01
N SER A 19 -0.74 -20.79 30.65
CA SER A 19 0.59 -20.60 31.24
C SER A 19 1.58 -20.09 30.21
N ALA A 20 2.49 -19.22 30.64
CA ALA A 20 3.63 -18.77 29.84
C ALA A 20 4.62 -19.91 29.62
N VAL A 21 4.93 -20.69 30.66
CA VAL A 21 5.81 -21.87 30.57
C VAL A 21 5.23 -22.91 29.61
N ALA A 22 3.93 -23.22 29.70
CA ALA A 22 3.26 -24.14 28.78
C ALA A 22 3.35 -23.65 27.33
N SER A 23 3.15 -22.35 27.12
CA SER A 23 3.20 -21.75 25.78
C SER A 23 4.61 -21.74 25.21
N ALA A 24 5.61 -21.43 26.04
CA ALA A 24 7.03 -21.43 25.68
C ALA A 24 7.49 -22.84 25.27
N ALA A 25 7.19 -23.84 26.10
CA ALA A 25 7.47 -25.24 25.79
C ALA A 25 6.81 -25.69 24.48
N TYR A 26 5.56 -25.26 24.24
CA TYR A 26 4.82 -25.59 23.02
C TYR A 26 5.42 -24.97 21.75
N ILE A 27 5.87 -23.71 21.81
CA ILE A 27 6.45 -23.04 20.65
C ILE A 27 7.89 -23.53 20.37
N SER A 28 8.66 -23.91 21.39
CA SER A 28 10.04 -24.35 21.22
C SER A 28 10.18 -25.87 21.02
N GLY A 29 9.11 -26.64 21.22
CA GLY A 29 9.15 -28.11 21.19
C GLY A 29 9.99 -28.68 22.34
N GLU A 30 9.94 -28.04 23.51
CA GLU A 30 10.76 -28.41 24.66
C GLU A 30 9.94 -29.03 25.79
N LYS A 31 10.67 -29.59 26.76
CA LYS A 31 10.11 -30.04 28.02
C LYS A 31 10.49 -29.04 29.11
N ILE A 32 9.49 -28.36 29.67
CA ILE A 32 9.71 -27.35 30.71
C ILE A 32 8.74 -27.60 31.87
N LYS A 33 9.26 -27.61 33.10
CA LYS A 33 8.45 -27.67 34.32
C LYS A 33 8.06 -26.24 34.71
N ASN A 34 6.77 -26.04 34.94
CA ASN A 34 6.26 -24.82 35.55
C ASN A 34 6.45 -24.92 37.07
N GLU A 35 7.27 -24.06 37.63
CA GLU A 35 7.59 -24.01 39.05
C GLU A 35 6.43 -23.45 39.88
N TRP A 36 5.50 -22.71 39.26
CA TRP A 36 4.36 -22.11 39.95
C TRP A 36 3.26 -23.12 40.31
N ASP A 37 2.92 -24.05 39.41
CA ASP A 37 1.91 -25.10 39.63
C ASP A 37 2.50 -26.53 39.73
N GLY A 38 3.80 -26.69 39.45
CA GLY A 38 4.50 -27.98 39.46
C GLY A 38 4.29 -28.82 38.19
N VAL A 39 3.48 -28.38 37.23
CA VAL A 39 3.13 -29.14 36.03
C VAL A 39 4.29 -29.15 35.04
N THR A 40 4.60 -30.32 34.50
CA THR A 40 5.59 -30.45 33.41
C THR A 40 4.91 -30.48 32.06
N HIS A 41 5.29 -29.57 31.18
CA HIS A 41 4.81 -29.49 29.81
C HIS A 41 5.87 -30.08 28.88
N ASP A 42 5.54 -31.20 28.23
CA ASP A 42 6.47 -31.94 27.37
C ASP A 42 5.98 -31.92 25.91
N TYR A 43 6.62 -31.10 25.08
CA TYR A 43 6.35 -30.99 23.65
C TYR A 43 7.52 -31.46 22.78
N THR A 44 8.40 -32.30 23.33
CA THR A 44 9.59 -32.82 22.62
C THR A 44 9.26 -33.65 21.37
N ARG A 45 8.05 -34.19 21.30
CA ARG A 45 7.54 -34.92 20.12
C ARG A 45 7.11 -34.02 18.96
N LYS A 46 7.31 -32.69 19.06
CA LYS A 46 6.92 -31.73 18.05
C LYS A 46 8.02 -31.57 17.00
N GLU A 47 7.81 -32.16 15.83
CA GLU A 47 8.83 -32.23 14.76
C GLU A 47 8.90 -30.99 13.84
N LYS A 48 8.04 -29.99 14.04
CA LYS A 48 7.81 -28.88 13.09
C LYS A 48 8.49 -27.56 13.45
N VAL A 49 9.47 -27.56 14.36
CA VAL A 49 10.17 -26.35 14.82
C VAL A 49 11.49 -26.21 14.05
N LEU A 50 11.57 -25.22 13.15
CA LEU A 50 12.76 -24.99 12.31
C LEU A 50 13.81 -24.12 13.00
N VAL A 51 13.36 -23.09 13.71
CA VAL A 51 14.20 -22.14 14.44
C VAL A 51 13.54 -21.86 15.77
N LYS A 52 14.34 -21.71 16.82
CA LYS A 52 13.92 -21.19 18.12
C LYS A 52 15.05 -20.39 18.73
N ASN A 53 14.75 -19.22 19.28
CA ASN A 53 15.75 -18.36 19.90
C ASN A 53 15.11 -17.37 20.88
N ILE A 54 15.91 -16.88 21.83
CA ILE A 54 15.55 -15.78 22.71
C ILE A 54 16.43 -14.58 22.36
N ILE A 55 15.82 -13.41 22.22
CA ILE A 55 16.52 -12.14 21.98
C ILE A 55 16.29 -11.25 23.21
N LEU A 56 17.39 -10.86 23.83
CA LEU A 56 17.44 -9.99 25.00
C LEU A 56 17.82 -8.56 24.59
N PRO A 57 17.31 -7.53 25.26
CA PRO A 57 17.97 -6.22 25.29
C PRO A 57 19.38 -6.33 25.90
N ASP A 58 20.32 -5.50 25.44
CA ASP A 58 21.76 -5.64 25.77
C ASP A 58 22.08 -5.58 27.28
N HIS A 59 21.25 -4.89 28.06
CA HIS A 59 21.44 -4.67 29.50
C HIS A 59 20.83 -5.78 30.37
N ILE A 60 20.24 -6.81 29.77
CA ILE A 60 19.57 -7.90 30.50
C ILE A 60 20.54 -9.06 30.76
N PRO A 61 20.54 -9.65 31.98
CA PRO A 61 21.36 -10.80 32.30
C PRO A 61 21.21 -11.96 31.32
N LYS A 62 22.34 -12.58 30.93
CA LYS A 62 22.36 -13.68 29.95
C LYS A 62 21.65 -14.95 30.41
N GLU A 63 21.38 -15.11 31.70
CA GLU A 63 20.59 -16.24 32.24
C GLU A 63 19.20 -16.32 31.61
N PHE A 64 18.63 -15.20 31.15
CA PHE A 64 17.34 -15.16 30.47
C PHE A 64 17.38 -15.73 29.04
N ASN A 65 18.55 -16.12 28.52
CA ASN A 65 18.63 -16.94 27.31
C ASN A 65 18.20 -18.39 27.55
N ASP A 66 18.11 -18.83 28.80
CA ASP A 66 17.47 -20.10 29.14
C ASP A 66 15.96 -19.91 29.24
N ARG A 67 15.22 -20.66 28.42
CA ARG A 67 13.76 -20.54 28.30
C ARG A 67 13.04 -20.96 29.58
N SER A 68 13.54 -21.99 30.27
CA SER A 68 12.97 -22.45 31.54
C SER A 68 13.11 -21.35 32.59
N THR A 69 14.31 -20.78 32.72
CA THR A 69 14.61 -19.68 33.64
C THR A 69 13.74 -18.46 33.35
N LEU A 70 13.68 -17.99 32.10
CA LEU A 70 12.88 -16.82 31.72
C LEU A 70 11.41 -16.97 32.09
N TRP A 71 10.76 -18.04 31.62
CA TRP A 71 9.31 -18.15 31.75
C TRP A 71 8.86 -18.55 33.16
N ASN A 72 9.70 -19.28 33.92
CA ASN A 72 9.42 -19.49 35.35
C ASN A 72 9.57 -18.20 36.16
N LYS A 73 10.57 -17.36 35.87
CA LYS A 73 10.68 -16.03 36.49
C LYS A 73 9.47 -15.15 36.19
N VAL A 74 8.94 -15.20 34.97
CA VAL A 74 7.69 -14.49 34.59
C VAL A 74 6.48 -15.00 35.38
N GLU A 75 6.30 -16.33 35.46
CA GLU A 75 5.18 -16.93 36.22
C GLU A 75 5.22 -16.54 37.70
N MET A 76 6.40 -16.58 38.31
CA MET A 76 6.62 -16.27 39.73
C MET A 76 6.50 -14.78 40.04
N ALA A 77 6.82 -13.89 39.10
CA ALA A 77 6.65 -12.44 39.26
C ALA A 77 5.17 -12.03 39.33
N GLU A 78 4.25 -12.85 38.82
CA GLU A 78 2.82 -12.56 38.78
C GLU A 78 2.06 -13.27 39.91
N LYS A 79 1.48 -12.49 40.82
CA LYS A 79 0.82 -13.02 42.03
C LYS A 79 -0.68 -13.29 41.87
N ASN A 80 -1.34 -12.66 40.89
CA ASN A 80 -2.79 -12.73 40.75
C ASN A 80 -3.24 -13.92 39.90
N SER A 81 -4.40 -14.50 40.20
CA SER A 81 -5.00 -15.59 39.43
C SER A 81 -5.41 -15.17 38.00
N ASN A 82 -5.68 -13.88 37.78
CA ASN A 82 -6.01 -13.31 36.48
C ASN A 82 -4.82 -12.60 35.80
N ALA A 83 -3.59 -12.86 36.23
CA ALA A 83 -2.41 -12.20 35.70
C ALA A 83 -2.27 -12.39 34.17
N GLN A 84 -1.73 -11.35 33.53
CA GLN A 84 -1.31 -11.39 32.14
C GLN A 84 0.20 -11.68 32.12
N LEU A 85 0.58 -12.83 31.58
CA LEU A 85 1.91 -13.41 31.73
C LEU A 85 2.81 -13.00 30.56
N ALA A 86 2.30 -13.13 29.34
CA ALA A 86 3.04 -12.85 28.12
C ALA A 86 2.11 -12.27 27.04
N ARG A 87 2.69 -11.51 26.11
CA ARG A 87 2.06 -11.17 24.85
C ARG A 87 2.55 -12.16 23.79
N GLN A 88 1.62 -12.73 23.04
CA GLN A 88 1.92 -13.68 21.97
C GLN A 88 1.56 -13.07 20.62
N PHE A 89 2.45 -13.23 19.66
CA PHE A 89 2.22 -12.97 18.25
C PHE A 89 2.23 -14.29 17.48
N ILE A 90 1.35 -14.39 16.49
CA ILE A 90 1.41 -15.46 15.49
C ILE A 90 1.38 -14.74 14.14
N ILE A 91 2.48 -14.83 13.41
CA ILE A 91 2.70 -14.11 12.16
C ILE A 91 2.96 -15.12 11.03
N GLY A 92 2.27 -14.95 9.90
CA GLY A 92 2.53 -15.73 8.70
C GLY A 92 3.78 -15.20 8.01
N LEU A 93 4.62 -16.12 7.51
CA LEU A 93 5.86 -15.77 6.83
C LEU A 93 5.72 -16.01 5.31
N PRO A 94 6.37 -15.21 4.45
CA PRO A 94 6.36 -15.46 3.02
C PRO A 94 7.04 -16.81 2.69
N LYS A 95 6.27 -17.74 2.13
CA LYS A 95 6.76 -19.08 1.73
C LYS A 95 7.74 -19.03 0.56
N GLU A 96 7.75 -17.93 -0.18
CA GLU A 96 8.67 -17.69 -1.28
C GLU A 96 10.09 -17.34 -0.81
N LEU A 97 10.26 -16.96 0.45
CA LEU A 97 11.57 -16.67 1.05
C LEU A 97 12.18 -17.94 1.63
N SER A 98 13.51 -18.04 1.58
CA SER A 98 14.24 -19.10 2.28
C SER A 98 14.09 -18.98 3.80
N LEU A 99 14.38 -20.07 4.53
CA LEU A 99 14.34 -20.05 6.00
C LEU A 99 15.28 -18.98 6.60
N SER A 100 16.47 -18.81 6.00
CA SER A 100 17.45 -17.80 6.45
C SER A 100 16.91 -16.38 6.31
N GLU A 101 16.24 -16.09 5.19
CA GLU A 101 15.64 -14.78 4.94
C GLU A 101 14.44 -14.52 5.85
N ASN A 102 13.60 -15.54 6.05
CA ASN A 102 12.50 -15.48 7.01
C ASN A 102 13.01 -15.25 8.43
N LYS A 103 14.09 -15.92 8.85
CA LYS A 103 14.75 -15.66 10.13
C LYS A 103 15.23 -14.22 10.23
N ASN A 104 15.96 -13.72 9.24
CA ASN A 104 16.48 -12.36 9.24
C ASN A 104 15.36 -11.31 9.27
N LEU A 105 14.27 -11.53 8.53
CA LEU A 105 13.07 -10.70 8.55
C LEU A 105 12.47 -10.65 9.96
N VAL A 106 12.25 -11.81 10.58
CA VAL A 106 11.69 -11.92 11.95
C VAL A 106 12.59 -11.24 12.98
N GLU A 107 13.89 -11.52 12.94
CA GLU A 107 14.84 -10.93 13.91
C GLU A 107 14.96 -9.41 13.74
N ARG A 108 14.88 -8.90 12.51
CA ARG A 108 14.82 -7.45 12.25
C ARG A 108 13.53 -6.84 12.79
N PHE A 109 12.38 -7.46 12.53
CA PHE A 109 11.10 -7.03 13.10
C PHE A 109 11.15 -6.98 14.64
N ILE A 110 11.66 -8.04 15.27
CA ILE A 110 11.83 -8.12 16.73
C ILE A 110 12.72 -6.99 17.24
N LYS A 111 13.86 -6.77 16.59
CA LYS A 111 14.82 -5.73 16.97
C LYS A 111 14.22 -4.34 16.87
N GLU A 112 13.61 -4.01 15.74
CA GLU A 112 13.05 -2.67 15.48
C GLU A 112 11.87 -2.34 16.40
N ASN A 113 11.02 -3.31 16.72
CA ASN A 113 9.71 -3.04 17.33
C ASN A 113 9.55 -3.48 18.78
N LEU A 114 10.33 -4.47 19.23
CA LEU A 114 10.08 -5.16 20.51
C LEU A 114 11.27 -5.00 21.45
N THR A 115 12.46 -5.50 21.08
CA THR A 115 13.63 -5.44 21.97
C THR A 115 14.19 -4.04 22.09
N SER A 116 14.07 -3.20 21.04
CA SER A 116 14.34 -1.75 21.13
C SER A 116 13.49 -1.03 22.19
N GLN A 117 12.32 -1.57 22.53
CA GLN A 117 11.43 -1.05 23.57
C GLN A 117 11.69 -1.68 24.94
N GLY A 118 12.73 -2.51 25.07
CA GLY A 118 13.10 -3.19 26.32
C GLY A 118 12.38 -4.51 26.59
N MET A 119 11.66 -5.08 25.62
CA MET A 119 11.03 -6.39 25.78
C MET A 119 12.06 -7.51 25.59
N ILE A 120 12.07 -8.52 26.47
CA ILE A 120 12.65 -9.83 26.16
C ILE A 120 11.69 -10.58 25.23
N VAL A 121 12.24 -11.21 24.20
CA VAL A 121 11.48 -11.90 23.16
C VAL A 121 11.93 -13.34 22.99
N ASP A 122 11.01 -14.29 23.08
CA ASP A 122 11.22 -15.70 22.73
C ASP A 122 10.45 -16.00 21.45
N TYR A 123 11.09 -16.53 20.42
CA TYR A 123 10.42 -16.82 19.16
C TYR A 123 10.78 -18.20 18.62
N ALA A 124 9.85 -18.74 17.82
CA ALA A 124 10.06 -19.96 17.07
C ALA A 124 9.42 -19.87 15.68
N ILE A 125 10.13 -20.37 14.65
CA ILE A 125 9.61 -20.50 13.28
C ILE A 125 9.18 -21.94 13.07
N HIS A 126 7.92 -22.13 12.72
CA HIS A 126 7.32 -23.43 12.44
C HIS A 126 7.03 -23.55 10.95
N ASP A 127 7.20 -24.76 10.43
CA ASP A 127 6.82 -25.09 9.07
C ASP A 127 5.81 -26.22 9.04
N GLU A 128 4.59 -25.87 8.65
CA GLU A 128 3.50 -26.82 8.43
C GLU A 128 3.31 -27.12 6.93
N SER A 129 4.30 -26.83 6.07
CA SER A 129 4.21 -27.01 4.62
C SER A 129 3.97 -28.46 4.18
N GLN A 130 4.39 -29.43 5.00
CA GLN A 130 4.13 -30.85 4.78
C GLN A 130 2.65 -31.22 5.02
N ASP A 131 1.92 -30.40 5.77
CA ASP A 131 0.47 -30.43 5.76
C ASP A 131 0.05 -29.57 4.55
N LYS A 132 -0.83 -30.06 3.69
CA LYS A 132 -1.28 -29.51 2.38
C LYS A 132 -1.57 -27.98 2.27
N ASN A 133 -1.44 -27.21 3.34
CA ASN A 133 -1.65 -25.77 3.45
C ASN A 133 -0.41 -24.90 3.19
N GLY A 134 0.82 -25.41 3.21
CA GLY A 134 2.00 -24.60 2.81
C GLY A 134 2.30 -23.41 3.74
N ASN A 135 2.04 -23.53 5.05
CA ASN A 135 2.06 -22.39 5.98
C ASN A 135 3.30 -22.39 6.88
N ILE A 136 4.30 -21.59 6.50
CA ILE A 136 5.40 -21.21 7.39
C ILE A 136 4.97 -20.00 8.23
N HIS A 137 5.17 -20.08 9.54
CA HIS A 137 4.74 -19.04 10.47
C HIS A 137 5.69 -18.92 11.66
N CYS A 138 5.65 -17.78 12.33
CA CYS A 138 6.43 -17.54 13.54
C CYS A 138 5.53 -17.28 14.74
N HIS A 139 5.82 -17.98 15.82
CA HIS A 139 5.34 -17.64 17.15
C HIS A 139 6.36 -16.71 17.81
N ILE A 140 5.90 -15.58 18.34
CA ILE A 140 6.72 -14.66 19.14
C ILE A 140 6.04 -14.47 20.49
N MET A 141 6.77 -14.58 21.57
CA MET A 141 6.31 -14.31 22.93
C MET A 141 7.17 -13.21 23.54
N THR A 142 6.52 -12.21 24.15
CA THR A 142 7.20 -11.14 24.86
C THR A 142 6.74 -11.04 26.31
N ILE A 143 7.67 -10.68 27.19
CA ILE A 143 7.36 -10.38 28.59
C ILE A 143 6.43 -9.17 28.70
N MET A 144 5.66 -9.10 29.79
CA MET A 144 4.71 -8.00 30.04
C MET A 144 5.12 -7.05 31.17
N ARG A 145 6.28 -7.27 31.78
CA ARG A 145 6.87 -6.42 32.81
C ARG A 145 8.25 -5.95 32.34
N PRO A 146 8.63 -4.69 32.57
CA PRO A 146 10.01 -4.29 32.42
C PRO A 146 10.86 -5.05 33.45
N ILE A 147 12.12 -5.28 33.10
CA ILE A 147 13.10 -5.97 33.91
C ILE A 147 14.33 -5.07 34.02
N ASN A 148 14.96 -5.02 35.20
CA ASN A 148 16.16 -4.22 35.40
C ASN A 148 17.44 -5.02 35.08
N GLU A 149 18.59 -4.35 35.12
CA GLU A 149 19.91 -4.94 34.84
C GLU A 149 20.30 -6.04 35.83
N LYS A 150 19.63 -6.11 36.99
CA LYS A 150 19.82 -7.16 38.00
C LYS A 150 18.94 -8.40 37.76
N GLY A 151 18.10 -8.38 36.72
CA GLY A 151 17.17 -9.47 36.42
C GLY A 151 15.88 -9.45 37.24
N GLU A 152 15.54 -8.32 37.86
CA GLU A 152 14.34 -8.19 38.68
C GLU A 152 13.18 -7.59 37.87
N PHE A 153 12.03 -8.27 37.87
CA PHE A 153 10.82 -7.77 37.24
C PHE A 153 10.23 -6.59 38.01
N LEU A 154 10.04 -5.48 37.32
CA LEU A 154 9.49 -4.25 37.86
C LEU A 154 7.95 -4.22 37.79
N ALA A 155 7.37 -3.17 38.37
CA ALA A 155 5.93 -2.93 38.26
C ALA A 155 5.54 -2.63 36.80
N LYS A 156 4.33 -3.06 36.39
CA LYS A 156 3.76 -2.68 35.08
C LYS A 156 3.30 -1.22 35.06
N SER A 157 2.85 -0.73 36.20
CA SER A 157 2.20 0.56 36.34
C SER A 157 2.39 1.10 37.75
N LYS A 158 2.37 2.43 37.88
CA LYS A 158 2.28 3.13 39.16
C LYS A 158 0.91 3.80 39.31
N LYS A 159 0.55 4.14 40.54
CA LYS A 159 -0.61 4.98 40.85
C LYS A 159 -0.11 6.42 41.01
N GLU A 160 -0.73 7.36 40.30
CA GLU A 160 -0.50 8.79 40.47
C GLU A 160 -1.75 9.46 41.02
N TYR A 161 -1.58 10.40 41.94
CA TYR A 161 -2.69 11.25 42.41
C TYR A 161 -3.08 12.26 41.33
N ILE A 162 -4.37 12.53 41.21
CA ILE A 162 -4.88 13.59 40.34
C ILE A 162 -4.87 14.89 41.15
N LEU A 163 -4.15 15.88 40.66
CA LEU A 163 -4.03 17.20 41.28
C LEU A 163 -4.91 18.21 40.55
N ASP A 164 -5.41 19.21 41.26
CA ASP A 164 -6.09 20.37 40.68
C ASP A 164 -5.08 21.45 40.20
N GLU A 165 -5.59 22.58 39.70
CA GLU A 165 -4.76 23.69 39.21
C GLU A 165 -3.84 24.31 40.26
N LYS A 166 -4.12 24.09 41.56
CA LYS A 166 -3.32 24.58 42.68
C LYS A 166 -2.34 23.52 43.21
N GLY A 167 -2.32 22.33 42.61
CA GLY A 167 -1.48 21.22 43.04
C GLY A 167 -2.08 20.38 44.18
N GLU A 168 -3.32 20.64 44.58
CA GLU A 168 -3.99 19.91 45.67
C GLU A 168 -4.65 18.63 45.16
N LYS A 169 -4.72 17.61 46.01
CA LYS A 169 -5.29 16.30 45.63
C LYS A 169 -6.79 16.42 45.42
N VAL A 170 -7.26 16.12 44.21
CA VAL A 170 -8.69 16.00 43.93
C VAL A 170 -9.27 14.82 44.69
N LEU A 171 -10.30 15.05 45.50
CA LEU A 171 -10.95 14.02 46.30
C LEU A 171 -12.16 13.40 45.55
N ASN A 172 -12.41 12.13 45.80
CA ASN A 172 -13.66 11.46 45.41
C ASN A 172 -14.80 11.84 46.37
N LYS A 173 -16.04 11.49 46.02
CA LYS A 173 -17.23 11.72 46.87
C LYS A 173 -17.11 11.13 48.30
N ASN A 174 -16.25 10.13 48.49
CA ASN A 174 -15.97 9.50 49.78
C ASN A 174 -14.78 10.12 50.55
N GLY A 175 -14.30 11.30 50.13
CA GLY A 175 -13.18 12.01 50.76
C GLY A 175 -11.79 11.43 50.47
N LYS A 176 -11.67 10.31 49.73
CA LYS A 176 -10.37 9.72 49.39
C LYS A 176 -9.76 10.37 48.15
N PRO A 177 -8.44 10.60 48.10
CA PRO A 177 -7.77 11.13 46.91
C PRO A 177 -8.02 10.29 45.65
N LYS A 178 -8.36 10.97 44.56
CA LYS A 178 -8.52 10.37 43.25
C LYS A 178 -7.15 10.02 42.68
N THR A 179 -7.04 8.83 42.10
CA THR A 179 -5.80 8.34 41.49
C THR A 179 -6.05 7.89 40.06
N ARG A 180 -5.01 7.92 39.24
CA ARG A 180 -4.97 7.32 37.91
C ARG A 180 -3.86 6.29 37.85
N LYS A 181 -4.09 5.23 37.07
CA LYS A 181 -3.06 4.26 36.71
C LYS A 181 -2.20 4.86 35.60
N VAL A 182 -0.88 4.82 35.76
CA VAL A 182 0.08 5.20 34.72
C VAL A 182 0.94 3.99 34.42
N GLU A 183 0.89 3.51 33.18
CA GLU A 183 1.76 2.43 32.73
C GLU A 183 3.21 2.91 32.75
N LEU A 184 4.13 2.04 33.15
CA LEU A 184 5.57 2.33 33.19
C LEU A 184 6.27 2.03 31.86
N THR A 185 5.54 1.46 30.90
CA THR A 185 6.01 1.17 29.55
C THR A 185 4.92 1.56 28.55
N THR A 186 5.33 1.80 27.31
CA THR A 186 4.43 2.05 26.17
C THR A 186 3.93 0.76 25.52
N TRP A 187 4.32 -0.41 26.03
CA TRP A 187 4.11 -1.71 25.37
C TRP A 187 2.64 -2.05 25.11
N ASN A 188 1.74 -1.48 25.91
CA ASN A 188 0.30 -1.74 25.86
C ASN A 188 -0.50 -0.61 25.18
N ASP A 189 0.17 0.35 24.56
CA ASP A 189 -0.50 1.44 23.85
C ASP A 189 -1.37 0.90 22.71
N LYS A 190 -2.61 1.41 22.61
CA LYS A 190 -3.62 0.90 21.67
C LYS A 190 -3.16 0.98 20.20
N GLY A 191 -2.31 1.93 19.86
CA GLY A 191 -1.80 2.13 18.50
C GLY A 191 -0.66 1.19 18.09
N ASN A 192 -0.03 0.49 19.03
CA ASN A 192 1.17 -0.30 18.72
C ASN A 192 0.87 -1.46 17.77
N VAL A 193 -0.29 -2.10 17.89
CA VAL A 193 -0.63 -3.22 17.01
C VAL A 193 -0.70 -2.78 15.55
N GLU A 194 -1.22 -1.58 15.26
CA GLU A 194 -1.25 -1.07 13.88
C GLU A 194 0.18 -0.80 13.38
N LYS A 195 1.03 -0.16 14.20
CA LYS A 195 2.45 0.11 13.85
C LYS A 195 3.24 -1.17 13.59
N TRP A 196 3.07 -2.17 14.45
CA TRP A 196 3.75 -3.46 14.30
C TRP A 196 3.29 -4.19 13.04
N ARG A 197 1.99 -4.15 12.73
CA ARG A 197 1.44 -4.76 11.53
C ARG A 197 1.96 -4.08 10.25
N GLU A 198 1.97 -2.76 10.25
CA GLU A 198 2.49 -1.95 9.14
C GLU A 198 3.98 -2.25 8.89
N ASN A 199 4.84 -2.07 9.89
CA ASN A 199 6.27 -2.34 9.77
C ASN A 199 6.54 -3.80 9.35
N PHE A 200 5.82 -4.78 9.91
CA PHE A 200 5.99 -6.17 9.48
C PHE A 200 5.61 -6.39 8.02
N SER A 201 4.55 -5.76 7.53
CA SER A 201 4.16 -5.83 6.11
C SER A 201 5.19 -5.16 5.19
N ASP A 202 5.76 -4.04 5.62
CA ASP A 202 6.81 -3.33 4.89
C ASP A 202 8.08 -4.17 4.80
N LEU A 203 8.52 -4.78 5.91
CA LEU A 203 9.65 -5.70 5.94
C LEU A 203 9.42 -6.92 5.03
N CYS A 204 8.24 -7.52 5.06
CA CYS A 204 7.89 -8.60 4.13
C CYS A 204 8.06 -8.16 2.67
N ASN A 205 7.53 -6.98 2.31
CA ASN A 205 7.62 -6.44 0.95
C ASN A 205 9.06 -6.11 0.55
N GLU A 206 9.87 -5.61 1.48
CA GLU A 206 11.29 -5.33 1.27
C GLU A 206 12.08 -6.60 0.92
N TYR A 207 11.90 -7.66 1.70
CA TYR A 207 12.59 -8.94 1.47
C TYR A 207 12.11 -9.64 0.19
N LEU A 208 10.80 -9.57 -0.11
CA LEU A 208 10.26 -10.07 -1.38
C LEU A 208 10.84 -9.31 -2.58
N ALA A 209 10.94 -7.98 -2.49
CA ALA A 209 11.55 -7.15 -3.54
C ALA A 209 13.04 -7.45 -3.74
N LYS A 210 13.81 -7.61 -2.66
CA LYS A 210 15.24 -7.99 -2.71
C LYS A 210 15.47 -9.30 -3.47
N ASN A 211 14.51 -10.23 -3.36
CA ASN A 211 14.51 -11.51 -4.06
C ASN A 211 13.88 -11.48 -5.45
N LYS A 212 13.56 -10.29 -5.98
CA LYS A 212 12.90 -10.12 -7.29
C LYS A 212 11.57 -10.86 -7.39
N ILE A 213 10.90 -11.09 -6.26
CA ILE A 213 9.57 -11.70 -6.21
C ILE A 213 8.56 -10.57 -6.34
N GLU A 214 7.61 -10.67 -7.29
CA GLU A 214 6.60 -9.62 -7.52
C GLU A 214 5.48 -9.59 -6.47
N LYS A 215 5.31 -10.68 -5.70
CA LYS A 215 4.27 -10.76 -4.66
C LYS A 215 4.48 -9.69 -3.59
N ARG A 216 3.37 -9.11 -3.12
CA ARG A 216 3.33 -8.13 -2.03
C ARG A 216 2.22 -8.49 -1.04
N VAL A 217 2.43 -8.10 0.21
CA VAL A 217 1.47 -8.15 1.32
C VAL A 217 1.06 -6.75 1.73
N ASP A 218 -0.10 -6.63 2.37
CA ASP A 218 -0.58 -5.37 2.95
C ASP A 218 -1.31 -5.70 4.25
N HIS A 219 -1.02 -4.95 5.31
CA HIS A 219 -1.59 -5.23 6.63
C HIS A 219 -3.05 -4.80 6.77
N ARG A 220 -3.53 -3.94 5.88
CA ARG A 220 -4.88 -3.39 5.90
C ARG A 220 -5.85 -4.41 5.31
N SER A 221 -7.12 -4.31 5.68
CA SER A 221 -8.17 -5.12 5.05
C SER A 221 -8.38 -4.71 3.58
N PHE A 222 -8.93 -5.60 2.75
CA PHE A 222 -9.30 -5.27 1.37
C PHE A 222 -10.16 -4.01 1.26
N LYS A 223 -11.09 -3.80 2.22
CA LYS A 223 -11.88 -2.57 2.33
C LYS A 223 -11.00 -1.33 2.51
N ARG A 224 -10.02 -1.35 3.41
CA ARG A 224 -9.08 -0.23 3.64
C ARG A 224 -8.12 -0.02 2.47
N GLN A 225 -7.93 -1.02 1.62
CA GLN A 225 -7.16 -0.92 0.38
C GLN A 225 -8.01 -0.44 -0.82
N ASN A 226 -9.32 -0.21 -0.64
CA ASN A 226 -10.28 0.03 -1.72
C ASN A 226 -10.24 -1.07 -2.80
N SER A 227 -10.18 -2.32 -2.34
CA SER A 227 -9.98 -3.48 -3.18
C SER A 227 -11.26 -4.28 -3.35
N ASP A 228 -11.56 -4.68 -4.59
CA ASP A 228 -12.76 -5.47 -4.94
C ASP A 228 -12.66 -6.94 -4.51
N TYR A 229 -11.51 -7.39 -3.99
CA TYR A 229 -11.36 -8.77 -3.51
C TYR A 229 -12.17 -9.01 -2.24
N LEU A 230 -12.77 -10.19 -2.14
CA LEU A 230 -13.50 -10.64 -0.96
C LEU A 230 -12.56 -11.39 0.01
N PRO A 231 -12.60 -11.09 1.31
CA PRO A 231 -11.82 -11.82 2.31
C PRO A 231 -12.43 -13.20 2.56
N THR A 232 -11.59 -14.19 2.79
CA THR A 232 -12.03 -15.52 3.21
C THR A 232 -12.50 -15.53 4.68
N ILE A 233 -13.36 -16.49 5.01
CA ILE A 233 -13.85 -16.74 6.36
C ILE A 233 -12.89 -17.69 7.08
N HIS A 234 -12.53 -17.37 8.32
CA HIS A 234 -11.74 -18.26 9.15
C HIS A 234 -12.50 -19.56 9.46
N LEU A 235 -11.98 -20.69 8.99
CA LEU A 235 -12.59 -22.02 9.15
C LEU A 235 -12.69 -22.41 10.63
N GLY A 236 -11.61 -22.23 11.39
CA GLY A 236 -11.43 -22.80 12.72
C GLY A 236 -10.87 -24.24 12.66
N SER A 237 -10.34 -24.72 13.78
CA SER A 237 -9.61 -26.00 13.86
C SER A 237 -10.45 -27.21 13.45
N ALA A 238 -11.69 -27.30 13.94
CA ALA A 238 -12.59 -28.42 13.66
C ALA A 238 -12.96 -28.49 12.17
N ALA A 239 -13.36 -27.37 11.57
CA ALA A 239 -13.69 -27.32 10.14
C ALA A 239 -12.46 -27.61 9.27
N SER A 240 -11.29 -27.05 9.59
CA SER A 240 -10.05 -27.38 8.90
C SER A 240 -9.69 -28.87 9.00
N ALA A 241 -9.95 -29.52 10.13
CA ALA A 241 -9.73 -30.95 10.29
C ALA A 241 -10.67 -31.80 9.42
N MET A 242 -11.94 -31.40 9.30
CA MET A 242 -12.91 -32.05 8.40
C MET A 242 -12.51 -31.91 6.93
N GLU A 243 -12.17 -30.70 6.49
CA GLU A 243 -11.73 -30.43 5.12
C GLU A 243 -10.45 -31.22 4.77
N ARG A 244 -9.51 -31.39 5.71
CA ARG A 244 -8.32 -32.24 5.51
C ARG A 244 -8.66 -33.71 5.26
N LYS A 245 -9.77 -34.20 5.82
CA LYS A 245 -10.29 -35.55 5.58
C LYS A 245 -11.14 -35.64 4.31
N GLY A 246 -11.25 -34.56 3.53
CA GLY A 246 -12.08 -34.49 2.33
C GLY A 246 -13.57 -34.29 2.62
N ILE A 247 -13.94 -33.97 3.85
CA ILE A 247 -15.32 -33.66 4.22
C ILE A 247 -15.53 -32.16 4.02
N GLU A 248 -16.42 -31.81 3.09
CA GLU A 248 -16.78 -30.42 2.84
C GLU A 248 -17.58 -29.83 3.99
N THR A 249 -17.32 -28.55 4.27
CA THR A 249 -17.98 -27.76 5.30
C THR A 249 -18.57 -26.50 4.66
N ASP A 250 -19.63 -25.95 5.26
CA ASP A 250 -20.26 -24.73 4.74
C ASP A 250 -19.26 -23.59 4.60
N LYS A 251 -18.42 -23.38 5.63
CA LYS A 251 -17.37 -22.35 5.59
C LYS A 251 -16.32 -22.65 4.51
N GLY A 252 -15.99 -23.91 4.28
CA GLY A 252 -15.09 -24.33 3.20
C GLY A 252 -15.67 -24.03 1.82
N ASN A 253 -16.96 -24.32 1.64
CA ASN A 253 -17.71 -24.01 0.43
C ASN A 253 -17.76 -22.51 0.15
N TYR A 254 -18.09 -21.68 1.15
CA TYR A 254 -18.01 -20.22 1.01
C TYR A 254 -16.61 -19.74 0.61
N ASN A 255 -15.56 -20.31 1.21
CA ASN A 255 -14.18 -19.98 0.84
C ASN A 255 -13.80 -20.43 -0.57
N ARG A 256 -14.33 -21.56 -1.07
CA ARG A 256 -14.16 -21.99 -2.46
C ARG A 256 -14.78 -20.98 -3.42
N GLU A 257 -16.00 -20.52 -3.15
CA GLU A 257 -16.67 -19.50 -3.97
C GLU A 257 -15.96 -18.13 -3.93
N ILE A 258 -15.50 -17.69 -2.76
CA ILE A 258 -14.70 -16.47 -2.61
C ILE A 258 -13.42 -16.55 -3.44
N ARG A 259 -12.74 -17.70 -3.46
CA ARG A 259 -11.53 -17.89 -4.30
C ARG A 259 -11.85 -17.80 -5.79
N LYS A 260 -12.95 -18.41 -6.25
CA LYS A 260 -13.41 -18.30 -7.64
C LYS A 260 -13.70 -16.84 -8.01
N TYR A 261 -14.43 -16.13 -7.16
CA TYR A 261 -14.73 -14.71 -7.33
C TYR A 261 -13.44 -13.88 -7.42
N ASN A 262 -12.52 -14.06 -6.47
CA ASN A 262 -11.25 -13.33 -6.47
C ASN A 262 -10.41 -13.62 -7.72
N GLN A 263 -10.42 -14.87 -8.21
CA GLN A 263 -9.74 -15.22 -9.44
C GLN A 263 -10.36 -14.49 -10.65
N LEU A 264 -11.68 -14.41 -10.73
CA LEU A 264 -12.38 -13.65 -11.78
C LEU A 264 -12.04 -12.15 -11.72
N VAL A 265 -12.09 -11.54 -10.54
CA VAL A 265 -11.71 -10.12 -10.33
C VAL A 265 -10.28 -9.87 -10.80
N LYS A 266 -9.35 -10.80 -10.51
CA LYS A 266 -7.95 -10.71 -10.98
C LYS A 266 -7.88 -10.70 -12.51
N THR A 267 -8.53 -11.66 -13.16
CA THR A 267 -8.55 -11.77 -14.63
C THR A 267 -9.13 -10.51 -15.28
N ILE A 268 -10.27 -10.02 -14.79
CA ILE A 268 -10.88 -8.77 -15.30
C ILE A 268 -9.92 -7.58 -15.15
N LYS A 269 -9.22 -7.47 -14.02
CA LYS A 269 -8.22 -6.40 -13.81
C LYS A 269 -7.05 -6.48 -14.80
N GLU A 270 -6.58 -7.69 -15.09
CA GLU A 270 -5.51 -7.93 -16.07
C GLU A 270 -5.96 -7.59 -17.50
N GLU A 271 -7.19 -7.94 -17.87
CA GLU A 271 -7.80 -7.58 -19.16
C GLU A 271 -7.97 -6.06 -19.30
N ILE A 272 -8.50 -5.37 -18.29
CA ILE A 272 -8.64 -3.91 -18.28
C ILE A 272 -7.27 -3.24 -18.44
N LYS A 273 -6.22 -3.77 -17.79
CA LYS A 273 -4.85 -3.25 -17.92
C LYS A 273 -4.35 -3.39 -19.36
N THR A 274 -4.56 -4.54 -19.98
CA THR A 274 -4.19 -4.81 -21.38
C THR A 274 -4.92 -3.87 -22.34
N LEU A 275 -6.25 -3.75 -22.20
CA LEU A 275 -7.06 -2.85 -23.02
C LEU A 275 -6.64 -1.39 -22.89
N LYS A 276 -6.32 -0.92 -21.68
CA LYS A 276 -5.78 0.43 -21.46
C LYS A 276 -4.46 0.65 -22.19
N GLY A 277 -3.58 -0.35 -22.18
CA GLY A 277 -2.32 -0.30 -22.95
C GLY A 277 -2.57 -0.21 -24.45
N TRP A 278 -3.51 -1.00 -24.98
CA TRP A 278 -3.89 -0.96 -26.39
C TRP A 278 -4.48 0.39 -26.81
N ILE A 279 -5.37 0.96 -25.99
CA ILE A 279 -5.94 2.29 -26.22
C ILE A 279 -4.84 3.35 -26.22
N GLY A 280 -3.89 3.30 -25.27
CA GLY A 280 -2.74 4.20 -25.25
C GLY A 280 -1.93 4.14 -26.54
N ASN A 281 -1.52 2.95 -26.96
CA ASN A 281 -0.76 2.76 -28.20
C ASN A 281 -1.54 3.24 -29.45
N LEU A 282 -2.85 3.01 -29.50
CA LEU A 282 -3.70 3.49 -30.59
C LEU A 282 -3.72 5.03 -30.64
N LEU A 283 -3.86 5.69 -29.49
CA LEU A 283 -3.83 7.16 -29.40
C LEU A 283 -2.48 7.73 -29.85
N ASP A 284 -1.37 7.10 -29.48
CA ASP A 284 -0.02 7.51 -29.90
C ASP A 284 0.17 7.37 -31.42
N ASN A 285 -0.31 6.26 -31.99
CA ASN A 285 -0.28 6.03 -33.43
C ASN A 285 -1.15 7.04 -34.20
N LEU A 286 -2.36 7.31 -33.71
CA LEU A 286 -3.26 8.30 -34.30
C LEU A 286 -2.67 9.71 -34.24
N THR A 287 -2.04 10.08 -33.13
CA THR A 287 -1.36 11.37 -32.98
C THR A 287 -0.21 11.49 -33.97
N THR A 288 0.62 10.45 -34.09
CA THR A 288 1.72 10.42 -35.04
C THR A 288 1.24 10.51 -36.48
N ALA A 289 0.16 9.79 -36.82
CA ALA A 289 -0.46 9.88 -38.14
C ALA A 289 -1.00 11.29 -38.41
N TYR A 290 -1.73 11.87 -37.45
CA TYR A 290 -2.28 13.22 -37.56
C TYR A 290 -1.19 14.27 -37.82
N GLU A 291 -0.09 14.27 -37.05
CA GLU A 291 1.01 15.23 -37.26
C GLU A 291 1.66 15.04 -38.65
N LYS A 292 1.84 13.79 -39.12
CA LYS A 292 2.34 13.54 -40.48
C LYS A 292 1.41 14.08 -41.58
N PHE A 293 0.10 13.99 -41.39
CA PHE A 293 -0.87 14.43 -42.40
C PHE A 293 -1.12 15.95 -42.36
N LYS A 294 -1.01 16.58 -41.19
CA LYS A 294 -1.24 18.02 -41.00
C LYS A 294 -0.28 18.91 -41.81
N ASP A 295 0.98 18.50 -41.95
CA ASP A 295 1.97 19.24 -42.75
C ASP A 295 1.80 19.00 -44.27
N ILE A 296 1.39 17.80 -44.68
CA ILE A 296 1.22 17.44 -46.09
C ILE A 296 0.03 18.15 -46.74
N GLU A 297 -1.05 18.41 -46.00
CA GLU A 297 -2.23 19.10 -46.55
C GLU A 297 -2.06 20.63 -46.61
N ARG A 298 -1.35 21.26 -45.67
CA ARG A 298 -1.24 22.73 -45.63
C ARG A 298 -0.62 23.30 -46.91
N ASP A 299 0.53 22.78 -47.33
CA ASP A 299 1.24 23.31 -48.50
C ASP A 299 0.55 22.90 -49.82
N LYS A 300 0.00 21.68 -49.89
CA LYS A 300 -0.76 21.22 -51.07
C LYS A 300 -2.09 21.95 -51.27
N VAL A 301 -2.73 22.43 -50.20
CA VAL A 301 -3.99 23.18 -50.27
C VAL A 301 -3.73 24.66 -50.59
N ILE A 302 -2.69 25.26 -50.02
CA ILE A 302 -2.30 26.66 -50.25
C ILE A 302 -1.84 26.90 -51.70
N ASP A 303 -1.17 25.92 -52.32
CA ASP A 303 -0.65 26.01 -53.69
C ASP A 303 -1.48 25.30 -54.75
N ASN A 304 -2.72 24.90 -54.44
CA ASN A 304 -3.62 24.34 -55.43
C ASN A 304 -4.61 25.40 -55.97
N PRO A 305 -4.39 25.92 -57.19
CA PRO A 305 -5.25 26.95 -57.78
C PRO A 305 -6.67 26.43 -58.12
N LYS A 306 -6.90 25.11 -58.13
CA LYS A 306 -8.24 24.53 -58.30
C LYS A 306 -9.08 24.56 -57.02
N LEU A 307 -8.44 24.63 -55.85
CA LEU A 307 -9.11 24.66 -54.54
C LEU A 307 -9.23 26.10 -54.01
N PHE A 308 -8.18 26.91 -54.13
CA PHE A 308 -8.11 28.25 -53.53
C PHE A 308 -7.44 29.28 -54.45
N ASN A 309 -8.14 29.66 -55.52
CA ASN A 309 -7.68 30.69 -56.47
C ASN A 309 -7.83 32.11 -55.87
N LEU A 310 -6.75 32.88 -55.85
CA LEU A 310 -6.74 34.27 -55.34
C LEU A 310 -7.67 35.21 -56.10
N ILE A 311 -7.89 34.99 -57.40
CA ILE A 311 -8.84 35.78 -58.20
C ILE A 311 -10.25 35.58 -57.67
N ASN A 312 -10.65 34.34 -57.37
CA ASN A 312 -11.97 34.07 -56.82
C ASN A 312 -12.12 34.72 -55.44
N TYR A 313 -11.09 34.69 -54.60
CA TYR A 313 -11.09 35.41 -53.33
C TYR A 313 -11.27 36.93 -53.48
N LEU A 314 -10.59 37.54 -54.44
CA LEU A 314 -10.74 38.98 -54.72
C LEU A 314 -12.16 39.32 -55.16
N LEU A 315 -12.78 38.47 -55.99
CA LEU A 315 -14.16 38.65 -56.44
C LEU A 315 -15.14 38.52 -55.27
N THR A 316 -15.01 37.47 -54.45
CA THR A 316 -15.84 37.30 -53.24
C THR A 316 -15.65 38.46 -52.26
N TYR A 317 -14.42 38.93 -52.06
CA TYR A 317 -14.16 40.10 -51.22
C TYR A 317 -14.84 41.35 -51.78
N SER A 318 -14.81 41.55 -53.10
CA SER A 318 -15.49 42.67 -53.76
C SER A 318 -17.00 42.61 -53.58
N GLU A 319 -17.61 41.43 -53.65
CA GLU A 319 -19.04 41.25 -53.37
C GLU A 319 -19.38 41.64 -51.93
N ILE A 320 -18.57 41.21 -50.96
CA ILE A 320 -18.74 41.60 -49.55
C ILE A 320 -18.62 43.12 -49.37
N GLN A 321 -17.67 43.77 -50.04
CA GLN A 321 -17.53 45.24 -49.98
C GLN A 321 -18.73 45.96 -50.60
N LYS A 322 -19.28 45.41 -51.69
CA LYS A 322 -20.51 45.92 -52.33
C LYS A 322 -21.72 45.77 -51.42
N GLU A 323 -21.85 44.68 -50.67
CA GLU A 323 -22.90 44.57 -49.65
C GLU A 323 -22.71 45.61 -48.54
N LYS A 324 -21.48 45.83 -48.09
CA LYS A 324 -21.17 46.85 -47.08
C LYS A 324 -21.44 48.28 -47.57
N SER A 325 -21.26 48.58 -48.85
CA SER A 325 -21.54 49.91 -49.40
C SER A 325 -23.04 50.25 -49.38
N LYS A 326 -23.93 49.25 -49.35
CA LYS A 326 -25.39 49.48 -49.29
C LYS A 326 -25.84 50.24 -48.05
N TYR A 327 -25.08 50.16 -46.95
CA TYR A 327 -25.36 50.87 -45.71
C TYR A 327 -24.93 52.35 -45.74
N LEU A 328 -24.21 52.79 -46.78
CA LEU A 328 -23.83 54.19 -47.01
C LEU A 328 -24.84 54.87 -47.95
N LYS A 329 -24.97 56.21 -47.86
CA LYS A 329 -25.91 56.99 -48.69
C LYS A 329 -25.19 58.07 -49.51
N GLY A 330 -25.75 58.37 -50.68
CA GLY A 330 -25.31 59.47 -51.55
C GLY A 330 -23.85 59.39 -52.00
N TYR A 331 -23.17 60.53 -51.99
CA TYR A 331 -21.78 60.69 -52.49
C TYR A 331 -20.76 59.76 -51.82
N ALA A 332 -20.93 59.47 -50.52
CA ALA A 332 -20.05 58.58 -49.77
C ALA A 332 -20.10 57.13 -50.27
N LYS A 333 -21.29 56.65 -50.67
CA LYS A 333 -21.47 55.33 -51.27
C LYS A 333 -20.75 55.25 -52.62
N THR A 334 -21.01 56.22 -53.50
CA THR A 334 -20.42 56.28 -54.84
C THR A 334 -18.88 56.32 -54.78
N ASN A 335 -18.31 57.09 -53.86
CA ASN A 335 -16.86 57.15 -53.70
C ASN A 335 -16.26 55.86 -53.14
N LYS A 336 -16.92 55.22 -52.17
CA LYS A 336 -16.47 53.92 -51.66
C LYS A 336 -16.49 52.87 -52.77
N GLU A 337 -17.57 52.78 -53.53
CA GLU A 337 -17.69 51.82 -54.64
C GLU A 337 -16.63 52.05 -55.72
N LYS A 338 -16.37 53.32 -56.08
CA LYS A 338 -15.30 53.68 -57.02
C LYS A 338 -13.91 53.32 -56.50
N TYR A 339 -13.65 53.54 -55.21
CA TYR A 339 -12.39 53.17 -54.56
C TYR A 339 -12.20 51.66 -54.53
N ASP A 340 -13.21 50.91 -54.08
CA ASP A 340 -13.16 49.45 -53.99
C ASP A 340 -12.99 48.82 -55.38
N PHE A 341 -13.68 49.34 -56.40
CA PHE A 341 -13.52 48.90 -57.79
C PHE A 341 -12.12 49.16 -58.35
N LYS A 342 -11.54 50.34 -58.08
CA LYS A 342 -10.16 50.67 -58.48
C LYS A 342 -9.18 49.72 -57.80
N LYS A 343 -9.35 49.47 -56.51
CA LYS A 343 -8.50 48.57 -55.72
C LYS A 343 -8.59 47.13 -56.23
N LEU A 344 -9.79 46.64 -56.54
CA LEU A 344 -10.01 45.33 -57.16
C LEU A 344 -9.28 45.23 -58.50
N THR A 345 -9.48 46.20 -59.39
CA THR A 345 -8.86 46.21 -60.73
C THR A 345 -7.34 46.24 -60.64
N SER A 346 -6.78 47.03 -59.72
CA SER A 346 -5.34 47.09 -59.48
C SER A 346 -4.81 45.76 -58.92
N ALA A 347 -5.50 45.16 -57.95
CA ALA A 347 -5.11 43.88 -57.37
C ALA A 347 -5.17 42.75 -58.41
N TYR A 348 -6.26 42.66 -59.18
CA TYR A 348 -6.42 41.69 -60.26
C TYR A 348 -5.34 41.84 -61.34
N SER A 349 -5.08 43.07 -61.79
CA SER A 349 -4.03 43.34 -62.79
C SER A 349 -2.65 42.96 -62.27
N TYR A 350 -2.37 43.23 -60.99
CA TYR A 350 -1.09 42.87 -60.37
C TYR A 350 -0.90 41.35 -60.30
N LEU A 351 -1.91 40.61 -59.84
CA LEU A 351 -1.87 39.15 -59.77
C LEU A 351 -1.68 38.54 -61.17
N ARG A 352 -2.45 38.99 -62.17
CA ARG A 352 -2.31 38.55 -63.57
C ARG A 352 -0.92 38.85 -64.14
N LYS A 353 -0.41 40.08 -63.97
CA LYS A 353 0.90 40.49 -64.52
C LYS A 353 2.05 39.67 -63.95
N ASN A 354 1.93 39.22 -62.70
CA ASN A 354 2.96 38.44 -62.02
C ASN A 354 2.70 36.92 -62.05
N ASN A 355 1.67 36.46 -62.76
CA ASN A 355 1.22 35.05 -62.79
C ASN A 355 1.04 34.44 -61.38
N ILE A 356 0.42 35.20 -60.47
CA ILE A 356 0.14 34.77 -59.10
C ILE A 356 -1.31 34.33 -58.99
N GLU A 357 -1.52 33.04 -58.77
CA GLU A 357 -2.84 32.40 -58.71
C GLU A 357 -3.14 31.82 -57.31
N THR A 358 -2.10 31.49 -56.53
CA THR A 358 -2.22 30.83 -55.23
C THR A 358 -1.70 31.70 -54.07
N ILE A 359 -2.13 31.38 -52.85
CA ILE A 359 -1.69 32.10 -51.65
C ILE A 359 -0.18 31.89 -51.41
N GLY A 360 0.35 30.70 -51.69
CA GLY A 360 1.79 30.41 -51.53
C GLY A 360 2.64 31.24 -52.50
N GLN A 361 2.26 31.32 -53.77
CA GLN A 361 2.92 32.20 -54.76
C GLN A 361 2.93 33.67 -54.33
N LEU A 362 1.84 34.17 -53.75
CA LEU A 362 1.76 35.54 -53.25
C LEU A 362 2.69 35.74 -52.04
N GLN A 363 2.75 34.78 -51.12
CA GLN A 363 3.64 34.83 -49.96
C GLN A 363 5.11 34.86 -50.38
N THR A 364 5.53 33.96 -51.28
CA THR A 364 6.88 33.97 -51.85
C THR A 364 7.21 35.30 -52.52
N LYS A 365 6.26 35.89 -53.27
CA LYS A 365 6.48 37.20 -53.89
C LYS A 365 6.67 38.31 -52.86
N ILE A 366 5.86 38.34 -51.79
CA ILE A 366 5.98 39.32 -50.71
C ILE A 366 7.34 39.19 -50.02
N GLU A 367 7.79 37.97 -49.75
CA GLU A 367 9.10 37.71 -49.15
C GLU A 367 10.24 38.21 -50.04
N SER A 368 10.18 37.94 -51.35
CA SER A 368 11.18 38.44 -52.32
C SER A 368 11.24 39.97 -52.41
N LEU A 369 10.11 40.65 -52.22
CA LEU A 369 10.07 42.12 -52.22
C LEU A 369 10.61 42.69 -50.91
N LYS A 370 10.37 42.01 -49.79
CA LYS A 370 10.92 42.41 -48.48
C LYS A 370 12.44 42.23 -48.43
N SER A 371 12.97 41.16 -49.01
CA SER A 371 14.42 40.93 -49.07
C SER A 371 15.16 41.91 -50.00
N ASN A 372 14.48 42.43 -51.03
CA ASN A 372 15.05 43.41 -51.96
C ASN A 372 14.89 44.87 -51.48
N SER A 373 14.34 45.09 -50.28
CA SER A 373 14.07 46.41 -49.72
C SER A 373 15.02 46.78 -48.56
N TYR A 374 16.10 46.01 -48.38
CA TYR A 374 17.21 46.24 -47.45
C TYR A 374 18.51 46.55 -48.19
#